data_AF-H9FEH0-F1
#
_entry.id   AF-H9FEH0-F1
#
_cell.length_a   1.000
_cell.length_b   1.000
_cell.length_c   1.000
_cell.angle_alpha   90.00
_cell.angle_beta   90.00
_cell.angle_gamma   90.00
#
_symmetry.space_group_name_H-M   'P 1'
#
loop_
_entity.id
_entity.type
_entity.pdbx_description
1 polymer ?
#
loop_
_entity_poly.entity_id
_entity_poly.type
_entity_poly.pdbx_seq_one_letter_code
_entity_poly.pdbx_strand_id
1 'polypeptide(L)' 'EQHPEPGWHCQVVACVEGCFCPEGTLLHGGACLEPASCPCEWGSNSFPPGSVLQKDCGNCTCQEGQWRCGG' A
#
# COMPACT_ATOMS: atom_id res chain seq x y z
N GLU A 1 -14.04 -21.15 3.33
CA GLU A 1 -12.85 -20.53 3.95
C GLU A 1 -12.74 -19.12 3.39
N GLN A 2 -13.38 -18.15 4.05
CA GLN A 2 -13.32 -16.75 3.66
C GLN A 2 -12.43 -16.07 4.69
N HIS A 3 -11.23 -15.70 4.28
CA HIS A 3 -10.32 -14.93 5.11
C HIS A 3 -11.00 -13.57 5.32
N PRO A 4 -11.38 -13.18 6.56
CA PRO A 4 -12.01 -11.89 6.79
C PRO A 4 -10.99 -10.82 6.40
N GLU A 5 -11.36 -10.02 5.41
CA GLU A 5 -10.61 -8.84 5.02
C GLU A 5 -10.43 -8.01 6.30
N PRO A 6 -9.20 -7.70 6.74
CA PRO A 6 -9.05 -6.83 7.89
C PRO A 6 -9.64 -5.49 7.48
N GLY A 7 -10.83 -5.19 8.02
CA GLY A 7 -11.54 -3.95 7.76
C GLY A 7 -10.79 -2.81 8.39
N TRP A 8 -9.75 -2.31 7.73
CA TRP A 8 -9.16 -1.00 8.01
C TRP A 8 -10.09 0.07 7.45
N HIS A 9 -11.32 0.12 7.95
CA HIS A 9 -12.17 1.28 7.72
C HIS A 9 -11.59 2.39 8.59
N CYS A 10 -11.06 3.43 7.94
CA CYS A 10 -10.68 4.66 8.62
C CYS A 10 -11.95 5.24 9.27
N GLN A 11 -12.17 4.92 10.54
CA GLN A 11 -13.25 5.49 11.31
C GLN A 11 -12.99 6.99 11.39
N VAL A 12 -13.97 7.80 10.98
CA VAL A 12 -13.87 9.26 11.09
C VAL A 12 -13.83 9.60 12.58
N VAL A 13 -12.62 9.80 13.11
CA VAL A 13 -12.38 10.31 14.45
C VAL A 13 -12.48 11.83 14.41
N ALA A 14 -12.82 12.45 15.54
CA ALA A 14 -12.70 13.90 15.66
C ALA A 14 -11.27 14.34 15.32
N CYS A 15 -11.10 15.47 14.62
CA CYS A 15 -9.79 16.01 14.31
C CYS A 15 -8.98 16.18 15.59
N VAL A 16 -7.79 15.58 15.63
CA VAL A 16 -6.86 15.72 16.75
C VAL A 16 -5.72 16.65 16.35
N GLU A 17 -5.21 17.42 17.30
CA GLU A 17 -4.00 18.21 17.09
C GLU A 17 -2.80 17.28 16.86
N GLY A 18 -1.96 17.58 15.86
CA GLY A 18 -0.83 16.73 15.51
C GLY A 18 -0.17 17.08 14.18
N CYS A 19 0.86 16.31 13.85
CA CYS A 19 1.54 16.38 12.57
C CYS A 19 0.88 15.42 11.59
N PHE A 20 0.44 15.94 10.47
CA PHE A 20 -0.18 15.15 9.40
C PHE A 20 0.55 15.38 8.10
N CYS A 21 0.46 14.41 7.21
CA CYS A 21 0.98 14.54 5.87
C CYS A 21 0.16 15.54 5.06
N PRO A 22 0.80 16.32 4.17
CA PRO A 22 0.09 17.23 3.27
C PRO A 22 -0.91 16.47 2.41
N GLU A 23 -1.92 17.18 1.92
CA GLU A 23 -2.97 16.60 1.09
C GLU A 23 -2.38 15.84 -0.11
N GLY A 24 -2.93 14.65 -0.38
CA GLY A 24 -2.46 13.77 -1.45
C GLY A 24 -1.25 12.89 -1.11
N THR A 25 -0.73 12.94 0.13
CA THR A 25 0.40 12.10 0.57
C THR A 25 0.03 11.19 1.75
N LEU A 26 0.79 10.11 1.92
CA LEU A 26 0.57 9.06 2.90
C LEU A 26 1.76 8.94 3.85
N LEU A 27 1.50 8.76 5.14
CA LEU A 27 2.56 8.56 6.14
C LEU A 27 3.11 7.13 6.05
N HIS A 28 4.39 7.00 5.76
CA HIS A 28 5.11 5.72 5.73
C HIS A 28 6.50 5.88 6.34
N GLY A 29 6.85 5.05 7.33
CA GLY A 29 8.17 5.08 7.97
C GLY A 29 8.54 6.43 8.61
N GLY A 30 7.55 7.25 8.98
CA GLY A 30 7.77 8.60 9.52
C GLY A 30 7.95 9.70 8.46
N ALA A 31 7.84 9.38 7.17
CA ALA A 31 7.88 10.32 6.06
C ALA A 31 6.55 10.32 5.30
N CYS A 32 6.26 11.43 4.61
CA CYS A 32 5.09 11.53 3.73
C CYS A 32 5.51 11.16 2.30
N LEU A 33 4.81 10.19 1.71
CA LEU A 33 5.08 9.68 0.36
C LEU A 33 3.87 9.90 -0.54
N GLU A 34 4.12 10.07 -1.84
CA GLU A 34 3.05 10.01 -2.84
C GLU A 34 2.52 8.56 -2.94
N PRO A 35 1.22 8.34 -3.22
CA PRO A 35 0.65 7.01 -3.39
C PRO A 35 1.42 6.15 -4.38
N ALA A 36 1.88 6.75 -5.49
CA ALA A 36 2.70 6.07 -6.50
C ALA A 36 4.07 5.60 -5.97
N SER A 37 4.56 6.18 -4.87
CA SER A 37 5.81 5.79 -4.22
C SER A 37 5.62 4.74 -3.11
N CYS A 38 4.38 4.32 -2.82
CA CYS A 38 4.14 3.29 -1.81
C CYS A 38 4.77 1.95 -2.21
N PRO A 39 5.59 1.34 -1.33
CA PRO A 39 6.09 -0.01 -1.55
C PRO A 39 4.95 -1.03 -1.44
N CYS A 40 5.06 -2.14 -2.18
CA CYS A 40 4.13 -3.25 -2.06
C CYS A 40 4.65 -4.31 -1.10
N GLU A 41 3.75 -4.91 -0.33
CA GLU A 41 4.10 -6.01 0.57
C GLU A 41 3.79 -7.35 -0.09
N TRP A 42 4.69 -8.32 0.05
CA TRP A 42 4.46 -9.71 -0.32
C TRP A 42 5.02 -10.63 0.75
N GLY A 43 4.13 -11.35 1.46
CA GLY A 43 4.51 -12.08 2.66
C GLY A 43 5.04 -11.12 3.73
N SER A 44 6.29 -11.32 4.13
CA SER A 44 6.98 -10.44 5.11
C SER A 44 7.96 -9.46 4.47
N ASN A 45 7.98 -9.35 3.14
CA ASN A 45 8.92 -8.54 2.40
C ASN A 45 8.23 -7.31 1.80
N SER A 46 8.92 -6.17 1.83
CA SER A 46 8.51 -4.94 1.13
C SER A 46 9.32 -4.77 -0.16
N PHE A 47 8.62 -4.37 -1.22
CA PHE A 47 9.16 -4.20 -2.56
C PHE A 47 8.95 -2.77 -3.03
N PRO A 48 9.97 -2.13 -3.64
CA PRO A 48 9.83 -0.78 -4.15
C PRO A 48 8.77 -0.70 -5.29
N PRO A 49 8.19 0.49 -5.52
CA PRO A 49 7.27 0.71 -6.64
C PRO A 49 7.93 0.32 -7.97
N GLY A 50 7.15 -0.30 -8.86
CA GLY A 50 7.62 -0.83 -10.14
C GLY A 50 8.25 -2.22 -10.09
N SER A 51 8.40 -2.83 -8.90
CA SER A 51 8.88 -4.22 -8.79
C SER A 51 7.99 -5.19 -9.54
N VAL A 52 8.60 -6.18 -10.20
CA VAL A 52 7.87 -7.23 -10.94
C VAL A 52 8.13 -8.58 -10.28
N LEU A 53 7.05 -9.28 -9.93
CA LEU A 53 7.07 -10.65 -9.44
C LEU A 53 6.40 -11.56 -10.46
N GLN A 54 6.98 -12.73 -10.69
CA GLN A 54 6.30 -13.77 -11.46
C GLN A 54 5.45 -14.61 -10.49
N LYS A 55 4.14 -14.65 -10.73
CA LYS A 55 3.22 -15.51 -9.99
C LYS A 55 2.51 -16.45 -10.96
N ASP A 56 2.62 -17.76 -10.72
CA ASP A 56 2.03 -18.81 -11.56
C ASP A 56 2.48 -18.67 -13.03
N CYS A 57 1.65 -18.06 -13.88
CA CYS A 57 1.93 -17.78 -15.31
C CYS A 57 1.98 -16.29 -15.67
N GLY A 58 1.72 -15.37 -14.73
CA GLY A 58 1.58 -13.93 -14.98
C GLY A 58 2.67 -13.08 -14.33
N ASN A 59 2.91 -11.89 -14.89
CA ASN A 59 3.71 -10.86 -14.24
C ASN A 59 2.81 -9.96 -13.38
N CYS A 60 3.21 -9.80 -12.12
CA CYS A 60 2.61 -8.88 -11.18
C CYS A 60 3.54 -7.68 -10.98
N THR A 61 3.05 -6.48 -11.29
CA THR A 61 3.80 -5.24 -11.08
C THR A 61 3.29 -4.52 -9.85
N CYS A 62 4.20 -4.06 -9.00
CA CYS A 62 3.89 -3.23 -7.85
C CYS A 62 3.56 -1.80 -8.33
N GLN A 63 2.32 -1.37 -8.13
CA GLN A 63 1.85 -0.03 -8.47
C GLN A 63 0.95 0.51 -7.36
N GLU A 64 1.28 1.70 -6.85
CA GLU A 64 0.51 2.39 -5.81
C GLU A 64 0.30 1.55 -4.54
N GLY A 65 1.33 0.82 -4.10
CA GLY A 65 1.26 -0.08 -2.95
C GLY A 65 0.46 -1.37 -3.17
N GLN A 66 -0.02 -1.62 -4.41
CA GLN A 66 -0.81 -2.80 -4.75
C GLN A 66 -0.16 -3.62 -5.88
N TRP A 67 -0.32 -4.96 -5.81
CA TRP A 67 0.12 -5.85 -6.88
C TRP A 67 -0.89 -5.88 -8.02
N ARG A 68 -0.50 -5.38 -9.20
CA ARG A 68 -1.26 -5.45 -10.45
C ARG A 68 -0.77 -6.64 -11.26
N CYS A 69 -1.50 -7.74 -11.23
CA CYS A 69 -1.18 -8.95 -11.99
C CYS A 69 -1.96 -9.00 -13.31
N GLY A 70 -1.26 -9.17 -14.43
CA GLY A 70 -1.87 -9.52 -15.71
C GLY A 70 -2.09 -11.03 -15.79
N GLY A 71 -3.33 -11.45 -16.07
CA GLY A 71 -3.69 -12.85 -16.31
C GLY A 71 -3.33 -13.34 -17.71
#